data_AF-A0A966EBA3-F1
#
_entry.id   AF-A0A966EBA3-F1
#
_cell.length_a   1.000
_cell.length_b   1.000
_cell.length_c   1.000
_cell.angle_alpha   90.00
_cell.angle_beta   90.00
_cell.angle_gamma   90.00
#
_symmetry.space_group_name_H-M   'P 1'
#
loop_
_entity.id
_entity.type
_entity.pdbx_description
1 polymer ?
#
loop_
_entity_poly.entity_id
_entity_poly.type
_entity_poly.pdbx_seq_one_letter_code
_entity_poly.pdbx_strand_id
1 'polypeptide(L)'
;RLQGGVHGLILKDWEPTTFDARFFTPDDDDSRHRISQRAVENLASLGGAGAVLSSTFLRIFEEFSYRRLGISCRLNNGVCEMDGVAPAEGGYYIVEGGGLPPRIDVRGFNRRVDWEMLLSRLQLIVTSDGPVIR
;
A
#
# COMPACT_ATOMS: atom_id res chain seq x y z
N ARG A 1 10.99 8.76 -3.52
CA ARG A 1 10.15 8.96 -4.73
C ARG A 1 9.23 7.74 -4.89
N LEU A 2 8.16 7.85 -5.67
CA LEU A 2 7.27 6.73 -6.01
C LEU A 2 7.04 6.70 -7.52
N GLN A 3 7.01 5.50 -8.08
CA GLN A 3 6.63 5.23 -9.47
C GLN A 3 5.45 4.26 -9.48
N GLY A 4 4.74 4.22 -10.59
CA GLY A 4 3.67 3.27 -10.78
C GLY A 4 3.03 3.37 -12.15
N GLY A 5 2.12 2.45 -12.43
CA GLY A 5 1.40 2.39 -13.68
C GLY A 5 0.31 1.32 -13.68
N VAL A 6 -0.61 1.45 -14.62
CA VAL A 6 -1.69 0.49 -14.88
C VAL A 6 -1.53 -0.01 -16.31
N HIS A 7 -1.51 -1.32 -16.48
CA HIS A 7 -1.34 -1.98 -17.78
C HIS A 7 -2.51 -2.90 -18.06
N GLY A 8 -2.83 -3.11 -19.35
CA GLY A 8 -3.86 -4.06 -19.77
C GLY A 8 -5.26 -3.71 -19.25
N LEU A 9 -5.58 -2.41 -19.11
CA LEU A 9 -6.88 -1.95 -18.65
C LEU A 9 -7.96 -2.31 -19.68
N ILE A 10 -8.94 -3.08 -19.24
CA ILE A 10 -10.16 -3.40 -19.99
C ILE A 10 -11.35 -2.88 -19.18
N LEU A 11 -12.18 -2.08 -19.86
CA LEU A 11 -13.40 -1.54 -19.31
C LEU A 11 -14.61 -2.25 -19.93
N LYS A 12 -15.61 -2.53 -19.11
CA LYS A 12 -16.95 -2.94 -19.54
C LYS A 12 -17.95 -2.01 -18.88
N ASP A 13 -18.83 -1.39 -19.65
CA ASP A 13 -19.81 -0.44 -19.11
C ASP A 13 -19.18 0.68 -18.27
N TRP A 14 -17.98 1.13 -18.65
CA TRP A 14 -17.12 2.09 -17.93
C TRP A 14 -16.53 1.61 -16.60
N GLU A 15 -16.70 0.34 -16.24
CA GLU A 15 -16.12 -0.27 -15.06
C GLU A 15 -14.89 -1.13 -15.42
N PRO A 16 -13.79 -1.05 -14.64
CA PRO A 16 -12.62 -1.88 -14.87
C PRO A 16 -12.93 -3.34 -14.57
N THR A 17 -12.63 -4.22 -15.53
CA THR A 17 -12.81 -5.67 -15.40
C THR A 17 -11.49 -6.42 -15.36
N THR A 18 -10.43 -5.84 -15.93
CA THR A 18 -9.08 -6.40 -15.94
C THR A 18 -8.05 -5.28 -16.00
N PHE A 19 -6.98 -5.39 -15.21
CA PHE A 19 -5.75 -4.61 -15.33
C PHE A 19 -4.64 -5.22 -14.46
N ASP A 20 -3.41 -4.78 -14.67
CA ASP A 20 -2.27 -4.97 -13.77
C ASP A 20 -1.74 -3.60 -13.33
N ALA A 21 -1.97 -3.25 -12.06
CA ALA A 21 -1.58 -1.99 -11.45
C ALA A 21 -0.44 -2.23 -10.46
N ARG A 22 0.57 -1.36 -10.49
CA ARG A 22 1.72 -1.43 -9.59
C ARG A 22 2.13 -0.03 -9.16
N PHE A 23 2.44 0.13 -7.89
CA PHE A 23 3.07 1.32 -7.32
C PHE A 23 4.23 0.87 -6.43
N PHE A 24 5.39 1.49 -6.58
CA PHE A 24 6.60 1.08 -5.86
C PHE A 24 7.62 2.22 -5.76
N THR A 25 8.53 2.10 -4.80
CA THR A 25 9.76 2.90 -4.74
C THR A 25 10.75 2.35 -5.77
N PRO A 26 11.26 3.18 -6.71
CA PRO A 26 12.23 2.73 -7.71
C PRO A 26 13.53 2.23 -7.08
N ASP A 27 14.17 1.24 -7.71
CA ASP A 27 15.43 0.66 -7.21
C ASP A 27 16.61 1.65 -7.27
N ASP A 28 16.56 2.62 -8.18
CA ASP A 28 17.56 3.67 -8.41
C ASP A 28 17.25 4.98 -7.64
N ASP A 29 16.40 4.92 -6.61
CA ASP A 29 15.99 6.10 -5.84
C ASP A 29 16.89 6.39 -4.64
N ASP A 30 17.83 7.33 -4.82
CA ASP A 30 18.73 7.84 -3.77
C ASP A 30 18.07 8.79 -2.75
N SER A 31 16.76 9.05 -2.86
CA SER A 31 16.07 9.96 -1.93
C SER A 31 15.94 9.36 -0.53
N ARG A 32 15.71 10.22 0.48
CA ARG A 32 15.42 9.75 1.84
C ARG A 32 14.08 9.02 1.85
N HIS A 33 14.13 7.72 2.10
CA HIS A 33 12.93 6.90 2.25
C HIS A 33 12.32 7.10 3.65
N ARG A 34 11.32 7.97 3.71
CA ARG A 34 10.53 8.26 4.92
C ARG A 34 9.05 8.14 4.60
N ILE A 35 8.31 7.54 5.52
CA ILE A 35 6.86 7.41 5.45
C ILE A 35 6.24 8.00 6.71
N SER A 36 5.23 8.85 6.56
CA SER A 36 4.54 9.46 7.68
C SER A 36 3.72 8.41 8.44
N GLN A 37 3.48 8.67 9.72
CA GLN A 37 2.60 7.86 10.56
C GLN A 37 1.23 7.61 9.90
N ARG A 38 0.61 8.68 9.39
CA ARG A 38 -0.69 8.63 8.73
C ARG A 38 -0.68 7.74 7.48
N ALA A 39 0.39 7.82 6.66
CA ALA A 39 0.51 6.97 5.48
C ALA A 39 0.62 5.49 5.85
N VAL A 40 1.29 5.15 6.96
CA VAL A 40 1.34 3.78 7.47
C VAL A 40 -0.05 3.30 7.92
N GLU A 41 -0.80 4.13 8.64
CA GLU A 41 -2.17 3.81 9.07
C GLU A 41 -3.12 3.60 7.87
N ASN A 42 -2.99 4.44 6.85
CA ASN A 42 -3.74 4.31 5.60
C ASN A 42 -3.41 2.98 4.89
N LEU A 43 -2.13 2.60 4.78
CA LEU A 43 -1.73 1.32 4.18
C LEU A 43 -2.24 0.11 4.99
N ALA A 44 -2.19 0.20 6.32
CA ALA A 44 -2.71 -0.85 7.18
C ALA A 44 -4.24 -1.01 7.02
N SER A 45 -4.99 0.09 6.96
CA SER A 45 -6.44 0.05 6.76
C SER A 45 -6.86 -0.46 5.37
N LEU A 46 -6.07 -0.20 4.33
CA LEU A 46 -6.26 -0.82 3.00
C LEU A 46 -6.14 -2.34 3.02
N GLY A 47 -5.14 -2.86 3.75
CA GLY A 47 -4.92 -4.31 3.91
C GLY A 47 -5.99 -5.02 4.75
N GLY A 48 -6.88 -4.29 5.41
CA GLY A 48 -7.94 -4.80 6.29
C GLY A 48 -7.41 -5.40 7.58
N ALA A 49 -8.25 -6.18 8.30
CA ALA A 49 -7.93 -6.85 9.57
C ALA A 49 -6.73 -7.84 9.50
N GLY A 50 -6.15 -8.04 8.31
CA GLY A 50 -4.92 -8.80 8.13
C GLY A 50 -3.65 -7.98 8.26
N ALA A 51 -3.67 -6.64 8.09
CA ALA A 51 -2.41 -5.89 8.12
C ALA A 51 -1.84 -5.78 9.54
N VAL A 52 -0.64 -6.31 9.75
CA VAL A 52 0.05 -6.27 11.05
C VAL A 52 1.27 -5.35 10.95
N LEU A 53 1.29 -4.32 11.81
CA LEU A 53 2.46 -3.47 12.06
C LEU A 53 3.39 -4.22 13.03
N SER A 54 4.63 -4.48 12.62
CA SER A 54 5.58 -5.30 13.39
C SER A 54 6.39 -4.51 14.42
N SER A 55 6.49 -3.18 14.30
CA SER A 55 7.31 -2.35 15.17
C SER A 55 6.46 -1.57 16.17
N THR A 56 7.07 -1.20 17.30
CA THR A 56 6.44 -0.37 18.33
C THR A 56 6.03 0.97 17.73
N PHE A 57 4.74 1.09 17.42
CA PHE A 57 4.12 2.32 16.96
C PHE A 57 4.06 3.32 18.11
N LEU A 58 5.16 4.04 18.33
CA LEU A 58 5.23 5.09 19.33
C LEU A 58 4.71 6.39 18.70
N ARG A 59 3.68 6.99 19.33
CA ARG A 59 3.05 8.27 18.93
C ARG A 59 4.00 9.47 18.91
N ILE A 60 5.27 9.29 19.25
CA ILE A 60 6.30 10.34 19.31
C ILE A 60 7.03 10.55 17.98
N PHE A 61 6.86 9.64 17.01
CA PHE A 61 7.55 9.72 15.72
C PHE A 61 6.59 10.18 14.62
N GLU A 62 6.97 11.26 13.92
CA GLU A 62 6.21 11.78 12.78
C GLU A 62 6.40 10.92 11.52
N GLU A 63 7.60 10.34 11.37
CA GLU A 63 8.00 9.55 10.20
C GLU A 63 8.82 8.31 10.58
N PHE A 64 8.75 7.29 9.74
CA PHE A 64 9.51 6.05 9.85
C PHE A 64 10.42 5.85 8.63
N SER A 65 11.60 5.30 8.84
CA SER A 65 12.46 4.87 7.74
C SER A 65 11.97 3.55 7.14
N TYR A 66 11.96 3.48 5.82
CA TYR A 66 11.72 2.25 5.06
C TYR A 66 12.85 2.05 4.05
N ARG A 67 12.91 0.86 3.46
CA ARG A 67 13.87 0.50 2.41
C ARG A 67 13.21 0.20 1.09
N ARG A 68 12.05 -0.47 1.13
CA ARG A 68 11.21 -0.71 -0.04
C ARG A 68 9.76 -0.48 0.33
N LEU A 69 9.03 0.15 -0.58
CA LEU A 69 7.58 0.32 -0.49
C LEU A 69 6.99 -0.03 -1.83
N GLY A 70 5.90 -0.79 -1.82
CA GLY A 70 5.21 -1.11 -3.05
C GLY A 70 4.03 -2.04 -2.85
N ILE A 71 3.04 -1.87 -3.73
CA ILE A 71 1.78 -2.59 -3.75
C ILE A 71 1.36 -2.82 -5.19
N SER A 72 0.84 -4.01 -5.47
CA SER A 72 0.30 -4.37 -6.77
C SER A 72 -1.11 -4.94 -6.66
N CYS A 73 -1.91 -4.71 -7.69
CA CYS A 73 -3.23 -5.26 -7.87
C CYS A 73 -3.36 -5.78 -9.30
N ARG A 74 -3.56 -7.09 -9.46
CA ARG A 74 -4.00 -7.67 -10.73
C ARG A 74 -5.49 -7.94 -10.64
N LEU A 75 -6.29 -7.11 -11.31
CA LEU A 75 -7.73 -7.29 -11.36
C LEU A 75 -8.09 -8.34 -12.41
N ASN A 76 -8.90 -9.31 -12.01
CA ASN A 76 -9.55 -10.25 -12.91
C ASN A 76 -10.91 -10.66 -12.33
N ASN A 77 -11.98 -10.45 -13.09
CA ASN A 77 -13.35 -10.85 -12.72
C ASN A 77 -13.77 -10.40 -11.30
N GLY A 78 -13.54 -9.12 -10.98
CA GLY A 78 -13.93 -8.52 -9.70
C GLY A 78 -13.04 -8.89 -8.51
N VAL A 79 -12.03 -9.73 -8.71
CA VAL A 79 -11.03 -10.04 -7.67
C VAL A 79 -9.72 -9.37 -8.03
N CYS A 80 -9.21 -8.57 -7.10
CA CYS A 80 -7.88 -8.01 -7.15
C CYS A 80 -6.90 -8.95 -6.44
N GLU A 81 -5.95 -9.50 -7.19
CA GLU A 81 -4.82 -10.26 -6.65
C GLU A 81 -3.73 -9.30 -6.19
N MET A 82 -3.52 -9.26 -4.87
CA MET A 82 -2.63 -8.33 -4.20
C MET A 82 -1.23 -8.91 -4.00
N ASP A 83 -0.21 -8.07 -4.14
CA ASP A 83 1.16 -8.39 -3.74
C ASP A 83 1.91 -7.12 -3.30
N GLY A 84 3.16 -7.28 -2.89
CA GLY A 84 4.02 -6.17 -2.48
C GLY A 84 5.47 -6.34 -2.92
N VAL A 85 6.40 -5.70 -2.21
CA VAL A 85 7.82 -5.63 -2.59
C VAL A 85 8.61 -6.90 -2.29
N ALA A 86 8.12 -7.75 -1.40
CA ALA A 86 8.75 -9.00 -1.03
C ALA A 86 7.76 -9.97 -0.38
N PRO A 87 7.96 -11.29 -0.50
CA PRO A 87 7.18 -12.26 0.27
C PRO A 87 7.45 -12.13 1.78
N ALA A 88 6.43 -12.38 2.59
CA ALA A 88 6.52 -12.44 4.04
C ALA A 88 5.88 -13.74 4.55
N GLU A 89 6.19 -14.13 5.78
CA GLU A 89 5.50 -15.26 6.42
C GLU A 89 3.98 -15.00 6.48
N GLY A 90 3.21 -15.85 5.81
CA GLY A 90 1.76 -15.73 5.70
C GLY A 90 1.25 -14.59 4.80
N GLY A 91 2.13 -13.88 4.07
CA GLY A 91 1.73 -12.67 3.36
C GLY A 91 2.80 -12.09 2.45
N TYR A 92 2.84 -10.76 2.39
CA TYR A 92 3.79 -9.97 1.60
C TYR A 92 4.05 -8.63 2.29
N TYR A 93 5.23 -8.05 2.06
CA TYR A 93 5.60 -6.73 2.54
C TYR A 93 5.04 -5.66 1.60
N ILE A 94 4.25 -4.75 2.14
CA ILE A 94 3.85 -3.50 1.46
C ILE A 94 4.89 -2.42 1.75
N VAL A 95 5.32 -2.34 3.01
CA VAL A 95 6.43 -1.50 3.45
C VAL A 95 7.42 -2.41 4.17
N GLU A 96 8.67 -2.33 3.77
CA GLU A 96 9.76 -3.06 4.40
C GLU A 96 10.69 -2.07 5.09
N GLY A 97 10.92 -2.28 6.39
CA GLY A 97 11.64 -1.36 7.26
C GLY A 97 13.09 -1.10 6.83
N GLY A 98 13.53 0.14 7.06
CA GLY A 98 14.88 0.60 6.79
C GLY A 98 15.91 0.15 7.84
N GLY A 99 17.18 0.50 7.63
CA GLY A 99 18.27 0.17 8.56
C GLY A 99 18.37 1.08 9.80
N LEU A 100 17.66 2.22 9.81
CA LEU A 100 17.76 3.23 10.86
C LEU A 100 16.46 3.33 11.67
N PRO A 101 16.49 3.30 13.02
CA PRO A 101 15.31 3.58 13.83
C PRO A 101 14.94 5.08 13.78
N PRO A 102 13.63 5.44 13.84
CA PRO A 102 12.48 4.54 13.87
C PRO A 102 12.20 3.91 12.50
N ARG A 103 11.81 2.63 12.48
CA ARG A 103 11.49 1.84 11.27
C ARG A 103 10.17 1.11 11.44
N ILE A 104 9.52 0.77 10.35
CA ILE A 104 8.24 0.03 10.38
C ILE A 104 8.13 -0.93 9.21
N ASP A 105 7.59 -2.12 9.49
CA ASP A 105 7.15 -3.03 8.45
C ASP A 105 5.62 -3.04 8.40
N VAL A 106 5.08 -2.99 7.20
CA VAL A 106 3.65 -3.15 6.92
C VAL A 106 3.50 -4.37 6.04
N ARG A 107 2.78 -5.38 6.55
CA ARG A 107 2.54 -6.63 5.83
C ARG A 107 1.07 -6.75 5.45
N GLY A 108 0.79 -7.20 4.23
CA GLY A 108 -0.53 -7.66 3.82
C GLY A 108 -0.60 -9.18 3.86
N PHE A 109 -1.74 -9.73 4.27
CA PHE A 109 -1.96 -11.19 4.35
C PHE A 109 -3.04 -11.66 3.37
N ASN A 110 -3.93 -10.76 2.96
CA ASN A 110 -4.99 -11.07 1.99
C ASN A 110 -4.47 -10.88 0.56
N ARG A 111 -4.15 -11.99 -0.11
CA ARG A 111 -3.71 -11.97 -1.53
C ARG A 111 -4.86 -11.84 -2.52
N ARG A 112 -6.10 -12.11 -2.11
CA ARG A 112 -7.30 -11.98 -2.95
C ARG A 112 -8.27 -11.07 -2.24
N VAL A 113 -8.58 -9.94 -2.85
CA VAL A 113 -9.48 -8.93 -2.29
C VAL A 113 -10.55 -8.63 -3.32
N ASP A 114 -11.80 -8.53 -2.86
CA ASP A 114 -12.90 -8.05 -3.68
C ASP A 114 -12.62 -6.60 -4.13
N TRP A 115 -12.75 -6.34 -5.42
CA TRP A 115 -12.38 -5.05 -6.02
C TRP A 115 -13.24 -3.90 -5.50
N GLU A 116 -14.55 -4.10 -5.37
CA GLU A 116 -15.49 -3.08 -4.87
C GLU A 116 -15.21 -2.76 -3.40
N MET A 117 -14.87 -3.77 -2.61
CA MET A 117 -14.42 -3.59 -1.24
C MET A 117 -13.11 -2.81 -1.15
N LEU A 118 -12.14 -3.10 -2.03
CA LEU A 118 -10.87 -2.38 -2.08
C LEU A 118 -11.08 -0.90 -2.46
N LEU A 119 -11.92 -0.64 -3.48
CA LEU A 119 -12.28 0.71 -3.89
C LEU A 119 -12.98 1.49 -2.77
N SER A 120 -13.95 0.87 -2.09
CA SER A 120 -14.65 1.49 -0.97
C SER A 120 -13.67 1.91 0.13
N ARG A 121 -12.68 1.09 0.45
CA ARG A 121 -11.64 1.41 1.44
C ARG A 121 -10.71 2.53 0.98
N LEU A 122 -10.30 2.51 -0.29
CA LEU A 122 -9.48 3.57 -0.88
C LEU A 122 -10.21 4.92 -0.84
N GLN A 123 -11.50 4.95 -1.16
CA GLN A 123 -12.31 6.17 -1.13
C GLN A 123 -12.40 6.78 0.27
N LEU A 124 -12.54 5.94 1.31
CA LEU A 124 -12.55 6.39 2.71
C LEU A 124 -11.24 7.09 3.09
N ILE A 125 -10.10 6.54 2.65
CA ILE A 125 -8.78 7.12 2.93
C ILE A 125 -8.61 8.45 2.20
N VAL A 126 -8.90 8.51 0.91
CA VAL A 126 -8.76 9.73 0.11
C VAL A 126 -9.64 10.85 0.65
N THR A 127 -10.89 10.53 1.02
CA THR A 127 -11.83 11.53 1.57
C THR A 127 -11.40 12.01 2.96
N SER A 128 -10.79 11.13 3.77
CA SER A 128 -10.24 11.53 5.06
C SER A 128 -9.03 12.46 4.93
N ASP A 129 -8.33 12.44 3.79
CA ASP A 129 -7.13 13.22 3.48
C ASP A 129 -7.43 14.52 2.72
N GLY A 130 -8.70 14.94 2.67
CA GLY A 130 -9.11 16.22 2.08
C GLY A 130 -8.38 17.42 2.71
N PRO A 131 -8.12 18.50 1.96
CA PRO A 131 -7.30 19.61 2.42
C PRO A 131 -7.89 20.23 3.69
N VAL A 132 -7.08 20.29 4.75
CA VAL A 132 -7.38 21.14 5.91
C VAL A 132 -7.15 22.58 5.46
N ILE A 133 -8.21 23.23 4.97
CA ILE A 133 -8.20 24.68 4.81
C ILE A 133 -8.24 25.27 6.23
N ARG A 134 -7.11 25.84 6.68
CA ARG A 134 -7.09 26.77 7.81
C ARG A 134 -6.88 28.18 7.31
#